data_AF-A0A8B8J5R8-F1
#
_entry.id   AF-A0A8B8J5R8-F1
#
_cell.length_a   1.000
_cell.length_b   1.000
_cell.length_c   1.000
_cell.angle_alpha   90.00
_cell.angle_beta   90.00
_cell.angle_gamma   90.00
#
_symmetry.space_group_name_H-M   'P 1'
#
loop_
_entity.id
_entity.type
_entity.pdbx_description
1 polymer ?
#
loop_
_entity_poly.entity_id
_entity_poly.type
_entity_poly.pdbx_seq_one_letter_code
_entity_poly.pdbx_strand_id
1 'polypeptide(L)'
;MCEGDVPRDNVVIIDTNMPMQPLRRPITADSALMNPNSRILALKAQLPGTTQDHLQIFNIEAKAKIKSHQMPEQVVFWKWITPKMLGLVTQTSVHHWSIEAEVVDVVMLLMVNMTAINNGGDDGNSSMMEAR
;
A
#
# COMPACT_ATOMS: atom_id res chain seq x y z
N MET A 1 34.96 -18.43 -7.69
CA MET A 1 33.93 -17.40 -7.93
C MET A 1 32.59 -18.11 -8.03
N CYS A 2 31.76 -18.05 -7.00
CA CYS A 2 30.36 -18.45 -7.11
C CYS A 2 29.60 -17.13 -7.28
N GLU A 3 29.14 -16.83 -8.50
CA GLU A 3 28.13 -15.79 -8.69
C GLU A 3 26.89 -16.27 -7.94
N GLY A 4 26.70 -15.73 -6.73
CA GLY A 4 25.51 -15.94 -5.95
C GLY A 4 24.32 -15.53 -6.81
N ASP A 5 23.43 -16.49 -7.05
CA ASP A 5 22.14 -16.27 -7.66
C ASP A 5 21.41 -15.24 -6.79
N VAL A 6 21.51 -13.96 -7.18
CA VAL A 6 20.85 -12.86 -6.48
C VAL A 6 19.36 -13.17 -6.58
N PRO A 7 18.63 -13.33 -5.46
CA PRO A 7 17.20 -13.60 -5.51
C PRO A 7 16.54 -12.50 -6.35
N ARG A 8 16.13 -12.84 -7.58
CA ARG A 8 15.37 -11.91 -8.40
C ARG A 8 13.96 -11.92 -7.86
N ASP A 9 13.50 -10.76 -7.39
CA ASP A 9 12.10 -10.59 -6.97
C ASP A 9 11.20 -10.99 -8.14
N ASN A 10 10.47 -12.08 -7.93
CA ASN A 10 9.66 -12.71 -8.93
C ASN A 10 8.21 -12.62 -8.48
N VAL A 11 7.40 -11.90 -9.26
CA VAL A 11 5.95 -11.92 -9.07
C VAL A 11 5.39 -13.08 -9.90
N VAL A 12 4.69 -13.99 -9.21
CA VAL A 12 4.00 -15.11 -9.84
C VAL A 12 2.52 -14.80 -9.83
N ILE A 13 1.96 -14.66 -11.02
CA ILE A 13 0.53 -14.43 -11.22
C ILE A 13 -0.11 -15.78 -11.51
N ILE A 14 -1.07 -16.18 -10.67
CA ILE A 14 -1.84 -17.40 -10.84
C ILE A 14 -3.26 -17.00 -11.24
N ASP A 15 -3.65 -17.34 -12.47
CA ASP A 15 -5.04 -17.24 -12.92
C ASP A 15 -5.82 -18.42 -12.33
N THR A 16 -6.83 -18.16 -11.50
CA THR A 16 -7.62 -19.21 -10.84
C THR A 16 -8.46 -20.04 -11.82
N ASN A 17 -8.75 -19.52 -13.02
CA ASN A 17 -9.42 -20.30 -14.06
C ASN A 17 -8.43 -21.18 -14.84
N MET A 18 -7.14 -20.89 -14.77
CA MET A 18 -6.08 -21.65 -15.43
C MET A 18 -4.87 -21.84 -14.48
N PRO A 19 -5.04 -22.58 -13.37
CA PRO A 19 -4.00 -22.70 -12.33
C PRO A 19 -2.72 -23.37 -12.82
N MET A 20 -2.79 -24.09 -13.94
CA MET A 20 -1.68 -24.80 -14.57
C MET A 20 -0.78 -23.91 -15.45
N GLN A 21 -1.13 -22.64 -15.66
CA GLN A 21 -0.34 -21.70 -16.49
C GLN A 21 0.06 -20.44 -15.72
N PRO A 22 0.90 -20.57 -14.67
CA PRO A 22 1.35 -19.41 -13.89
C PRO A 22 2.25 -18.51 -14.74
N LEU A 23 1.94 -17.22 -14.77
CA LEU A 23 2.76 -16.22 -15.44
C LEU A 23 3.81 -15.70 -14.45
N ARG A 24 5.09 -15.96 -14.74
CA ARG A 24 6.22 -15.46 -13.95
C ARG A 24 6.79 -14.23 -14.64
N ARG A 25 6.86 -13.11 -13.93
CA ARG A 25 7.60 -11.93 -14.41
C ARG A 25 8.61 -11.48 -13.35
N PRO A 26 9.86 -11.19 -13.75
CA PRO A 26 10.79 -10.49 -12.88
C PRO A 26 10.22 -9.08 -12.67
N ILE A 27 9.72 -8.80 -11.47
CA ILE A 27 9.16 -7.51 -11.12
C ILE A 27 9.76 -7.15 -9.78
N THR A 28 10.61 -6.12 -9.78
CA THR A 28 11.10 -5.48 -8.57
C THR A 28 9.98 -4.59 -8.02
N ALA A 29 9.11 -5.18 -7.20
CA ALA A 29 8.01 -4.48 -6.55
C ALA A 29 7.80 -5.08 -5.16
N ASP A 30 7.61 -4.22 -4.15
CA ASP A 30 7.37 -4.65 -2.77
C ASP A 30 5.99 -5.29 -2.62
N SER A 31 5.03 -4.86 -3.45
CA SER A 31 3.69 -5.46 -3.46
C SER A 31 3.03 -5.36 -4.84
N ALA A 32 2.16 -6.33 -5.10
CA ALA A 32 1.40 -6.43 -6.34
C ALA A 32 -0.05 -6.80 -6.02
N LEU A 33 -1.01 -6.14 -6.67
CA LEU A 33 -2.44 -6.38 -6.51
C LEU A 33 -3.10 -6.60 -7.88
N MET A 34 -3.67 -7.79 -8.06
CA MET A 34 -4.48 -8.07 -9.25
C MET A 34 -5.88 -7.48 -9.09
N ASN A 35 -6.39 -6.89 -10.17
CA ASN A 35 -7.76 -6.40 -10.23
C ASN A 35 -8.75 -7.58 -10.15
N PRO A 36 -9.85 -7.47 -9.37
CA PRO A 36 -10.76 -8.60 -9.14
C PRO A 36 -11.51 -9.06 -10.39
N ASN A 37 -11.72 -8.18 -11.38
CA ASN A 37 -12.59 -8.45 -12.52
C ASN A 37 -11.86 -8.41 -13.87
N SER A 38 -10.58 -8.02 -13.89
CA SER A 38 -9.85 -7.79 -15.14
C SER A 38 -8.39 -8.19 -15.02
N ARG A 39 -7.74 -8.42 -16.17
CA ARG A 39 -6.30 -8.69 -16.28
C ARG A 39 -5.47 -7.39 -16.12
N ILE A 40 -5.71 -6.67 -15.03
CA ILE A 40 -4.98 -5.47 -14.64
C ILE A 40 -4.20 -5.76 -13.37
N LEU A 41 -2.93 -5.39 -13.37
CA LEU A 41 -2.00 -5.56 -12.26
C LEU A 41 -1.55 -4.20 -11.77
N ALA A 42 -1.81 -3.90 -10.50
CA ALA A 42 -1.19 -2.78 -9.81
C ALA A 42 0.08 -3.25 -9.12
N LEU A 43 1.16 -2.48 -9.26
CA LEU A 43 2.47 -2.72 -8.68
C LEU A 43 2.87 -1.51 -7.85
N LYS A 44 3.50 -1.77 -6.70
CA LYS A 44 4.11 -0.76 -5.84
C LYS A 44 5.56 -1.14 -5.63
N ALA A 45 6.46 -0.22 -5.92
CA ALA A 45 7.89 -0.37 -5.69
C ALA A 45 8.43 0.87 -4.97
N GLN A 46 9.13 0.67 -3.87
CA GLN A 46 9.83 1.71 -3.14
C GLN A 46 11.03 2.15 -3.97
N LEU A 47 11.19 3.46 -4.15
CA LEU A 47 12.34 4.00 -4.87
C LEU A 47 13.60 3.92 -3.97
N PRO A 48 14.70 3.30 -4.44
CA PRO A 48 15.92 3.14 -3.65
C PRO A 48 16.43 4.47 -3.11
N GLY A 49 16.77 4.51 -1.82
CA GLY A 49 17.26 5.73 -1.16
C GLY A 49 16.18 6.75 -0.81
N THR A 50 14.90 6.42 -0.99
CA THR A 50 13.78 7.29 -0.60
C THR A 50 12.70 6.52 0.18
N THR A 51 11.81 7.24 0.84
CA THR A 51 10.58 6.71 1.43
C THR A 51 9.38 6.76 0.47
N GLN A 52 9.62 7.10 -0.80
CA GLN A 52 8.58 7.30 -1.79
C GLN A 52 8.26 5.98 -2.50
N ASP A 53 6.97 5.73 -2.66
CA ASP A 53 6.47 4.59 -3.40
C ASP A 53 6.12 4.99 -4.84
N HIS A 54 6.62 4.22 -5.80
CA HIS A 54 6.23 4.31 -7.20
C HIS A 54 5.14 3.29 -7.50
N LEU A 55 3.95 3.79 -7.77
CA LEU A 55 2.79 2.99 -8.13
C LEU A 55 2.66 2.89 -9.64
N GLN A 56 2.38 1.70 -10.15
CA GLN A 56 2.23 1.43 -11.58
C GLN A 56 1.04 0.51 -11.83
N ILE A 57 0.31 0.77 -12.91
CA ILE A 57 -0.82 -0.04 -13.35
C ILE A 57 -0.49 -0.59 -14.72
N PHE A 58 -0.53 -1.91 -14.85
CA PHE A 58 -0.25 -2.65 -16.07
C PHE A 58 -1.47 -3.42 -16.50
N ASN A 59 -1.76 -3.36 -17.80
CA ASN A 59 -2.63 -4.34 -18.43
C ASN A 59 -1.74 -5.54 -18.83
N ILE A 60 -1.96 -6.70 -18.21
CA ILE A 60 -1.14 -7.89 -18.52
C ILE A 60 -1.55 -8.57 -19.83
N GLU A 61 -2.79 -8.36 -20.29
CA GLU A 61 -3.30 -8.85 -21.57
C GLU A 61 -2.71 -8.06 -22.73
N ALA A 62 -2.82 -6.73 -22.67
CA ALA A 62 -2.22 -5.83 -23.65
C ALA A 62 -0.69 -5.69 -23.48
N LYS A 63 -0.13 -6.23 -22.38
CA LYS A 63 1.28 -6.12 -22.00
C LYS A 63 1.78 -4.66 -21.96
N ALA A 64 0.91 -3.73 -21.59
CA ALA A 64 1.16 -2.30 -21.63
C ALA A 64 1.00 -1.66 -20.26
N LYS A 65 1.84 -0.65 -19.98
CA LYS A 65 1.66 0.23 -18.81
C LYS A 65 0.46 1.14 -19.10
N ILE A 66 -0.55 1.09 -18.25
CA ILE A 66 -1.72 1.97 -18.31
C ILE A 66 -1.41 3.31 -17.63
N LYS A 67 -0.91 3.25 -16.40
CA LYS A 67 -0.72 4.45 -15.56
C LYS A 67 0.48 4.28 -14.62
N SER A 68 1.07 5.39 -14.22
CA SER A 68 2.09 5.44 -13.15
C SER A 68 1.94 6.70 -12.32
N HIS A 69 2.16 6.60 -11.02
CA HIS A 69 2.12 7.72 -10.09
C HIS A 69 3.19 7.53 -9.00
N GLN A 70 3.97 8.58 -8.74
CA GLN A 70 4.94 8.59 -7.65
C GLN A 70 4.28 9.24 -6.44
N MET A 71 4.11 8.47 -5.37
CA MET A 71 3.54 8.96 -4.13
C MET A 71 4.57 9.81 -3.39
N PRO A 72 4.17 10.97 -2.83
CA PRO A 72 5.07 11.81 -2.04
C PRO A 72 5.45 11.15 -0.70
N GLU A 73 4.59 10.27 -0.19
CA GLU A 73 4.74 9.53 1.06
C GLU A 73 4.69 8.02 0.82
N GLN A 74 5.12 7.24 1.81
CA GLN A 74 5.00 5.80 1.79
C GLN A 74 3.53 5.37 1.91
N VAL A 75 3.11 4.45 1.04
CA VAL A 75 1.80 3.81 1.11
C VAL A 75 1.91 2.62 2.05
N VAL A 76 1.29 2.74 3.22
CA VAL A 76 1.29 1.70 4.26
C VAL A 76 0.29 0.60 3.96
N PHE A 77 -0.81 0.93 3.28
CA PHE A 77 -1.84 -0.03 2.87
C PHE A 77 -2.50 0.40 1.57
N TRP A 78 -2.86 -0.56 0.74
CA TRP A 78 -3.58 -0.30 -0.50
C TRP A 78 -4.43 -1.49 -0.91
N LYS A 79 -5.57 -1.20 -1.55
CA LYS A 79 -6.51 -2.22 -2.00
C LYS A 79 -7.39 -1.69 -3.13
N TRP A 80 -7.81 -2.57 -4.04
CA TRP A 80 -8.90 -2.29 -4.97
C TRP A 80 -10.21 -2.10 -4.20
N ILE A 81 -10.76 -0.88 -4.21
CA ILE A 81 -12.08 -0.57 -3.64
C ILE A 81 -13.15 -0.93 -4.65
N THR A 82 -12.91 -0.59 -5.91
CA THR A 82 -13.74 -1.01 -7.05
C THR A 82 -12.83 -1.54 -8.16
N PRO A 83 -13.37 -2.21 -9.19
CA PRO A 83 -12.58 -2.64 -10.34
C PRO A 83 -11.89 -1.49 -11.10
N LYS A 84 -12.19 -0.23 -10.79
CA LYS A 84 -11.63 0.95 -11.44
C LYS A 84 -10.89 1.89 -10.48
N MET A 85 -10.85 1.57 -9.18
CA MET A 85 -10.36 2.47 -8.14
C MET A 85 -9.57 1.73 -7.07
N LEU A 86 -8.37 2.22 -6.81
CA LEU A 86 -7.53 1.83 -5.69
C LEU A 86 -7.71 2.82 -4.54
N GLY A 87 -7.86 2.29 -3.33
CA GLY A 87 -7.64 3.04 -2.10
C GLY A 87 -6.19 2.92 -1.71
N LEU A 88 -5.54 4.05 -1.49
CA LEU A 88 -4.16 4.15 -1.01
C LEU A 88 -4.21 4.81 0.37
N VAL A 89 -3.55 4.22 1.34
CA VAL A 89 -3.47 4.75 2.71
C VAL A 89 -2.01 5.07 2.97
N THR A 90 -1.74 6.33 3.30
CA THR A 90 -0.45 6.79 3.81
C THR A 90 -0.53 6.95 5.32
N GLN A 91 0.54 7.43 5.95
CA GLN A 91 0.54 7.69 7.39
C GLN A 91 -0.43 8.82 7.78
N THR A 92 -0.72 9.74 6.86
CA THR A 92 -1.45 10.98 7.16
C THR A 92 -2.82 11.04 6.50
N SER A 93 -3.04 10.31 5.39
CA SER A 93 -4.26 10.47 4.60
C SER A 93 -4.60 9.25 3.75
N VAL A 94 -5.81 9.27 3.19
CA VAL A 94 -6.33 8.24 2.28
C VAL A 94 -6.58 8.86 0.91
N HIS A 95 -6.08 8.23 -0.14
CA HIS A 95 -6.25 8.67 -1.52
C HIS A 95 -7.07 7.67 -2.33
N HIS A 96 -7.88 8.20 -3.22
CA HIS A 96 -8.54 7.41 -4.25
C HIS A 96 -7.81 7.59 -5.57
N TRP A 97 -7.33 6.48 -6.11
CA TRP A 97 -6.62 6.47 -7.39
C TRP A 97 -7.39 5.64 -8.41
N SER A 98 -7.99 6.33 -9.38
CA SER A 98 -8.69 5.68 -10.49
C SER A 98 -7.74 5.30 -11.62
N ILE A 99 -8.06 4.19 -12.30
CA ILE A 99 -7.39 3.75 -13.53
C ILE A 99 -7.83 4.56 -14.76
N GLU A 100 -9.00 5.20 -14.72
CA GLU A 100 -9.58 5.93 -15.86
C GLU A 100 -9.44 7.44 -15.70
N ALA A 101 -9.62 7.98 -14.49
CA ALA A 101 -9.45 9.41 -14.23
C ALA A 101 -7.95 9.76 -14.20
N GLU A 102 -7.56 10.94 -14.67
CA GLU A 102 -6.17 11.40 -14.60
C GLU A 102 -5.78 11.82 -13.18
N VAL A 103 -6.71 12.40 -12.43
CA VAL A 103 -6.49 12.96 -11.09
C VAL A 103 -6.42 11.88 -10.00
N VAL A 104 -5.62 12.15 -8.97
CA VAL A 104 -5.63 11.42 -7.70
C VAL A 104 -6.42 12.29 -6.73
N ASP A 105 -7.59 11.80 -6.31
CA ASP A 105 -8.40 12.55 -5.37
C ASP A 105 -7.90 12.27 -3.95
N VAL A 106 -7.53 13.34 -3.26
CA VAL A 106 -7.17 13.29 -1.84
C VAL A 106 -8.47 13.34 -1.04
N VAL A 107 -8.79 12.26 -0.33
CA VAL A 107 -9.84 12.30 0.68
C VAL A 107 -9.15 12.41 2.03
N MET A 108 -8.98 13.64 2.52
CA MET A 108 -8.54 13.84 3.91
C MET A 108 -9.62 13.32 4.86
N LEU A 109 -9.51 12.04 5.23
CA LEU A 109 -10.03 11.57 6.49
C LEU A 109 -9.09 12.13 7.56
N LEU A 110 -9.60 13.06 8.36
CA LEU A 110 -8.95 13.47 9.60
C LEU A 110 -8.80 12.19 10.44
N MET A 111 -7.64 11.54 10.38
CA MET A 111 -7.32 10.44 11.28
C MET A 111 -7.21 11.08 12.67
N VAL A 112 -8.33 11.14 13.40
CA VAL A 112 -8.31 11.46 14.82
C VAL A 112 -7.40 10.42 15.44
N ASN A 113 -6.27 10.89 15.96
CA ASN A 113 -5.23 10.07 16.55
C ASN A 113 -5.86 9.29 17.71
N MET A 114 -6.15 8.00 17.51
CA MET A 114 -6.85 7.16 18.50
C MET A 114 -5.91 6.70 19.63
N THR A 115 -4.80 7.40 19.85
CA THR A 115 -3.80 7.14 20.89
C THR A 115 -4.06 7.89 22.19
N ALA A 116 -5.10 8.71 22.29
CA ALA A 116 -5.48 9.38 23.55
C ALA A 116 -6.64 8.67 24.27
N ILE A 117 -6.49 7.38 24.57
CA ILE A 117 -7.22 6.72 25.67
C ILE A 117 -6.27 5.87 26.50
N ASN A 118 -5.12 6.38 26.90
CA ASN A 118 -4.41 5.81 28.04
C ASN A 118 -3.69 6.90 28.83
N ASN A 119 -4.07 6.95 30.11
CA ASN A 119 -3.39 7.55 31.27
C ASN A 119 -3.88 8.94 31.72
N GLY A 120 -4.61 8.91 32.84
CA GLY A 120 -4.93 10.05 33.68
C GLY A 120 -5.78 9.61 34.87
N GLY A 121 -5.19 8.83 35.79
CA GLY A 121 -5.90 8.29 36.96
C GLY A 121 -4.99 7.72 38.05
N ASP A 122 -3.82 8.32 38.25
CA ASP A 122 -3.08 8.35 39.53
C ASP A 122 -2.99 9.87 39.81
N ASP A 123 -3.43 10.44 40.93
CA ASP A 123 -2.74 10.37 42.22
C ASP A 123 -3.74 10.62 43.37
N GLY A 124 -4.13 9.57 44.10
CA GLY A 124 -4.81 9.69 45.38
C GLY A 124 -3.81 9.74 46.52
N ASN A 125 -3.10 10.87 46.67
CA ASN A 125 -2.19 11.13 47.79
C ASN A 125 -2.92 10.95 49.13
N SER A 126 -2.64 9.83 49.81
CA SER A 126 -3.11 9.51 51.15
C SER A 126 -2.51 10.51 52.16
N SER A 127 -3.41 11.22 52.83
CA SER A 127 -3.24 12.23 53.90
C SER A 127 -1.92 12.25 54.67
N MET A 128 -1.35 13.46 54.81
CA MET A 128 -0.40 13.82 55.86
C MET A 128 -1.07 14.74 56.91
N MET A 129 -0.88 14.39 58.19
CA MET A 129 -0.80 15.22 59.40
C MET A 129 -2.06 15.71 60.16
N GLU A 130 -2.20 15.13 61.36
CA GLU A 130 -2.40 15.77 62.68
C GLU A 130 -2.60 17.30 62.73
N ALA A 131 -3.72 17.73 63.32
CA ALA A 131 -3.79 18.86 64.27
C ALA A 131 -5.18 18.94 64.95
N ARG A 132 -5.25 18.47 66.21
CA ARG A 132 -6.05 18.94 67.36
C ARG A 132 -6.60 17.81 68.23
#